data_AF-A0A8T6NQ20-F1
#
_entry.id   AF-A0A8T6NQ20-F1
#
_cell.length_a   1.000
_cell.length_b   1.000
_cell.length_c   1.000
_cell.angle_alpha   90.00
_cell.angle_beta   90.00
_cell.angle_gamma   90.00
#
_symmetry.space_group_name_H-M   'P 1'
#
loop_
_entity.id
_entity.type
_entity.pdbx_description
1 polymer ?
#
loop_
_entity_poly.entity_id
_entity_poly.type
_entity_poly.pdbx_seq_one_letter_code
_entity_poly.pdbx_strand_id
1 'polypeptide(L)'
;MHAHRLWLAVLALLWCSACQPEPQPTVIRIGFVAPFEGRYREIGTDVITAARIATRDWAAWADPTLPRFEITAYDDLGDPELAVEQARKIAADPAVAVVIGHWRDETTQAALPLYEDLPVVTFSPLEMDHALNLSAAQGDLLSAQGAWALEHNPAVVVGDRGSAVGNLDGLREAADLLPGSTIVMGPGAGLAQFRALAATETLPTESVVFVTSGALPADRAGWDTDFARRFEEAFREASLGAAPGLMAAAAYEATWVAMHTALEAEGIDMPETIVPVALPSFDRSGRWHMAPIYLYTWQNGQPHLVEQYR
;
A
#
# COMPACT_ATOMS: atom_id res chain seq x y z
N MET A 1 19.39 -36.00 -60.17
CA MET A 1 18.27 -36.07 -59.19
C MET A 1 18.73 -36.09 -57.71
N HIS A 2 20.03 -36.17 -57.40
CA HIS A 2 20.51 -36.19 -56.00
C HIS A 2 20.73 -34.78 -55.38
N ALA A 3 21.10 -33.78 -56.18
CA ALA A 3 21.29 -32.41 -55.68
C ALA A 3 19.99 -31.78 -55.15
N HIS A 4 18.85 -31.92 -55.84
CA HIS A 4 17.56 -31.40 -55.38
C HIS A 4 17.08 -32.02 -54.07
N ARG A 5 17.42 -33.29 -53.79
CA ARG A 5 17.09 -33.95 -52.52
C ARG A 5 17.94 -33.42 -51.36
N LEU A 6 19.19 -33.02 -51.63
CA LEU A 6 20.05 -32.38 -50.64
C LEU A 6 19.57 -30.97 -50.28
N TRP A 7 19.16 -30.18 -51.27
CA TRP A 7 18.65 -28.82 -51.06
C TRP A 7 17.33 -28.80 -50.27
N LEU A 8 16.43 -29.75 -50.54
CA LEU A 8 15.18 -29.90 -49.76
C LEU A 8 15.43 -30.34 -48.32
N ALA A 9 16.43 -31.18 -48.07
CA ALA A 9 16.81 -31.59 -46.71
C ALA A 9 17.44 -30.44 -45.91
N VAL A 10 18.27 -29.60 -46.55
CA VAL A 10 18.87 -28.41 -45.92
C VAL A 10 17.82 -27.34 -45.62
N LEU A 11 16.86 -27.10 -46.51
CA LEU A 11 15.73 -26.18 -46.28
C LEU A 11 14.80 -26.66 -45.16
N ALA A 12 14.58 -27.97 -45.03
CA ALA A 12 13.78 -28.54 -43.94
C ALA A 12 14.49 -28.47 -42.57
N LEU A 13 15.83 -28.61 -42.55
CA LEU A 13 16.65 -28.43 -41.34
C LEU A 13 16.73 -26.96 -40.91
N LEU A 14 16.77 -26.01 -41.85
CA LEU A 14 16.71 -24.57 -41.57
C LEU A 14 15.34 -24.11 -41.03
N TRP A 15 14.25 -24.79 -41.42
CA TRP A 15 12.90 -24.47 -40.93
C TRP A 15 12.63 -24.96 -39.49
N CYS A 16 13.34 -26.00 -39.03
CA CYS A 16 13.21 -26.49 -37.65
C CYS A 16 13.96 -25.64 -36.62
N SER A 17 14.94 -24.84 -37.03
CA SER A 17 15.69 -23.95 -36.12
C SER A 17 14.93 -22.68 -35.74
N ALA A 18 13.78 -22.40 -36.36
CA ALA A 18 12.95 -21.21 -36.10
C ALA A 18 11.89 -21.42 -35.01
N CYS A 19 11.83 -22.60 -34.39
CA CYS A 19 10.94 -22.92 -33.27
C CYS A 19 11.73 -23.10 -31.95
N GLN A 20 12.65 -22.19 -31.64
CA GLN A 20 13.12 -22.11 -30.27
C GLN A 20 12.01 -21.45 -29.44
N PRO A 21 11.48 -22.11 -28.40
CA PRO A 21 10.56 -21.44 -27.48
C PRO A 21 11.30 -20.22 -26.92
N GLU A 22 10.68 -19.06 -27.08
CA GLU A 22 11.17 -17.82 -26.49
C GLU A 22 11.38 -18.09 -24.99
N PRO A 23 12.55 -17.76 -24.41
CA PRO A 23 12.80 -17.97 -22.99
C PRO A 23 11.66 -17.31 -22.22
N GLN A 24 10.87 -18.12 -21.50
CA GLN A 24 9.83 -17.54 -20.68
C GLN A 24 10.50 -16.81 -19.53
N PRO A 25 10.16 -15.53 -19.29
CA PRO A 25 10.74 -14.79 -18.18
C PRO A 25 10.40 -15.50 -16.87
N THR A 26 11.38 -15.54 -15.97
CA THR A 26 11.25 -16.04 -14.61
C THR A 26 10.06 -15.36 -13.92
N VAL A 27 9.32 -16.09 -13.10
CA VAL A 27 8.21 -15.52 -12.32
C VAL A 27 8.67 -15.34 -10.88
N ILE A 28 8.65 -14.11 -10.39
CA ILE A 28 8.90 -13.74 -8.99
C ILE A 28 7.56 -13.59 -8.30
N ARG A 29 7.35 -14.33 -7.19
CA ARG A 29 6.11 -14.27 -6.43
C ARG A 29 6.21 -13.28 -5.28
N ILE A 30 5.17 -12.46 -5.18
CA ILE A 30 4.96 -11.50 -4.10
C ILE A 30 3.86 -12.06 -3.19
N GLY A 31 4.19 -12.29 -1.92
CA GLY A 31 3.21 -12.61 -0.90
C GLY A 31 2.48 -11.34 -0.50
N PHE A 32 1.17 -11.28 -0.65
CA PHE A 32 0.40 -10.07 -0.39
C PHE A 32 -0.65 -10.35 0.67
N VAL A 33 -0.52 -9.72 1.84
CA VAL A 33 -1.36 -10.01 3.00
C VAL A 33 -2.19 -8.80 3.39
N ALA A 34 -3.52 -8.95 3.37
CA ALA A 34 -4.45 -7.89 3.72
C ALA A 34 -5.81 -8.49 4.14
N PRO A 35 -6.68 -7.72 4.83
CA PRO A 35 -8.04 -8.15 5.11
C PRO A 35 -8.88 -8.12 3.83
N PHE A 36 -9.10 -9.26 3.18
CA PHE A 36 -9.92 -9.36 1.98
C PHE A 36 -11.38 -9.64 2.28
N GLU A 37 -11.67 -10.19 3.45
CA GLU A 37 -13.02 -10.40 3.95
C GLU A 37 -13.22 -9.74 5.33
N GLY A 38 -14.43 -9.90 5.87
CA GLY A 38 -14.74 -9.42 7.22
C GLY A 38 -14.86 -7.89 7.34
N ARG A 39 -14.52 -7.37 8.53
CA ARG A 39 -14.79 -5.99 8.96
C ARG A 39 -13.97 -4.94 8.19
N TYR A 40 -12.78 -5.31 7.74
CA TYR A 40 -11.79 -4.39 7.17
C TYR A 40 -11.57 -4.61 5.67
N ARG A 41 -12.50 -5.31 4.99
CA ARG A 41 -12.36 -5.70 3.56
C ARG A 41 -12.09 -4.53 2.63
N GLU A 42 -12.54 -3.33 3.01
CA GLU A 42 -12.33 -2.11 2.25
C GLU A 42 -10.84 -1.79 2.10
N ILE A 43 -10.02 -2.10 3.10
CA ILE A 43 -8.58 -1.94 3.03
C ILE A 43 -8.05 -2.91 1.98
N GLY A 44 -8.38 -4.21 2.10
CA GLY A 44 -7.96 -5.24 1.15
C GLY A 44 -8.35 -4.93 -0.28
N THR A 45 -9.57 -4.45 -0.51
CA THR A 45 -10.06 -4.06 -1.84
C THR A 45 -9.25 -2.92 -2.44
N ASP A 46 -8.92 -1.91 -1.62
CA ASP A 46 -8.13 -0.76 -2.05
C ASP A 46 -6.72 -1.19 -2.47
N VAL A 47 -6.05 -1.93 -1.57
CA VAL A 47 -4.63 -2.23 -1.72
C VAL A 47 -4.36 -3.29 -2.79
N ILE A 48 -5.21 -4.33 -2.93
CA ILE A 48 -5.02 -5.37 -3.95
C ILE A 48 -5.29 -4.84 -5.35
N THR A 49 -6.23 -3.90 -5.49
CA THR A 49 -6.54 -3.27 -6.77
C THR A 49 -5.33 -2.46 -7.23
N ALA A 50 -4.78 -1.62 -6.35
CA ALA A 50 -3.58 -0.84 -6.64
C ALA A 50 -2.35 -1.71 -6.94
N ALA A 51 -2.12 -2.78 -6.17
CA ALA A 51 -1.01 -3.70 -6.40
C ALA A 51 -1.09 -4.40 -7.77
N ARG A 52 -2.30 -4.82 -8.17
CA ARG A 52 -2.52 -5.40 -9.50
C ARG A 52 -2.24 -4.40 -10.62
N ILE A 53 -2.62 -3.13 -10.44
CA ILE A 53 -2.30 -2.07 -11.41
C ILE A 53 -0.77 -1.93 -11.54
N ALA A 54 -0.02 -1.89 -10.43
CA ALA A 54 1.44 -1.82 -10.46
C ALA A 54 2.07 -3.00 -11.22
N THR A 55 1.64 -4.23 -10.96
CA THR A 55 2.15 -5.41 -11.70
C THR A 55 1.77 -5.41 -13.19
N ARG A 56 0.59 -4.87 -13.53
CA ARG A 56 0.14 -4.72 -14.92
C ARG A 56 0.97 -3.67 -15.64
N ASP A 57 1.23 -2.55 -14.98
CA ASP A 57 2.05 -1.46 -15.49
C ASP A 57 3.49 -1.94 -15.73
N TRP A 58 4.07 -2.69 -14.78
CA TRP A 58 5.34 -3.40 -14.99
C TRP A 58 5.31 -4.27 -16.24
N ALA A 59 4.31 -5.17 -16.35
CA ALA A 59 4.19 -6.08 -17.48
C ALA A 59 4.00 -5.36 -18.83
N ALA A 60 3.48 -4.13 -18.82
CA ALA A 60 3.30 -3.32 -20.02
C ALA A 60 4.56 -2.52 -20.43
N TRP A 61 5.42 -2.17 -19.49
CA TRP A 61 6.54 -1.24 -19.72
C TRP A 61 7.91 -1.88 -19.64
N ALA A 62 8.06 -2.97 -18.89
CA ALA A 62 9.32 -3.68 -18.74
C ALA A 62 9.70 -4.45 -20.02
N ASP A 63 11.01 -4.62 -20.22
CA ASP A 63 11.52 -5.51 -21.26
C ASP A 63 10.99 -6.95 -21.01
N PRO A 64 10.44 -7.65 -22.02
CA PRO A 64 9.90 -9.00 -21.86
C PRO A 64 10.89 -10.05 -21.35
N THR A 65 12.20 -9.76 -21.40
CA THR A 65 13.26 -10.62 -20.85
C THR A 65 13.41 -10.49 -19.33
N LEU A 66 12.89 -9.41 -18.73
CA LEU A 66 12.88 -9.23 -17.28
C LEU A 66 11.83 -10.14 -16.61
N PRO A 67 12.02 -10.48 -15.32
CA PRO A 67 11.06 -11.30 -14.60
C PRO A 67 9.64 -10.72 -14.62
N ARG A 68 8.65 -11.63 -14.62
CA ARG A 68 7.25 -11.28 -14.36
C ARG A 68 6.96 -11.38 -12.88
N PHE A 69 6.04 -10.55 -12.39
CA PHE A 69 5.60 -10.59 -11.00
C PHE A 69 4.21 -11.21 -10.89
N GLU A 70 4.04 -12.10 -9.91
CA GLU A 70 2.78 -12.71 -9.56
C GLU A 70 2.43 -12.41 -8.10
N ILE A 71 1.24 -11.86 -7.85
CA ILE A 71 0.73 -11.63 -6.50
C ILE A 71 0.00 -12.88 -6.01
N THR A 72 0.44 -13.44 -4.89
CA THR A 72 -0.30 -14.45 -4.14
C THR A 72 -0.93 -13.80 -2.92
N ALA A 73 -2.26 -13.73 -2.91
CA ALA A 73 -3.03 -13.03 -1.88
C ALA A 73 -3.35 -13.95 -0.70
N TYR A 74 -3.10 -13.48 0.52
CA TYR A 74 -3.42 -14.17 1.77
C TYR A 74 -4.34 -13.28 2.62
N ASP A 75 -5.49 -13.82 3.05
CA ASP A 75 -6.45 -13.09 3.86
C ASP A 75 -6.14 -13.25 5.35
N ASP A 76 -5.90 -12.14 6.05
CA ASP A 76 -5.71 -12.13 7.50
C ASP A 76 -6.98 -11.70 8.25
N LEU A 77 -8.08 -11.35 7.57
CA LEU A 77 -9.32 -10.79 8.12
C LEU A 77 -9.12 -9.52 8.99
N GLY A 78 -7.90 -8.98 9.00
CA GLY A 78 -7.48 -7.95 9.94
C GLY A 78 -7.38 -8.49 11.37
N ASP A 79 -7.15 -9.78 11.56
CA ASP A 79 -7.00 -10.45 12.85
C ASP A 79 -5.54 -10.84 13.13
N PRO A 80 -4.95 -10.50 14.30
CA PRO A 80 -3.55 -10.81 14.60
C PRO A 80 -3.21 -12.31 14.64
N GLU A 81 -4.12 -13.18 15.05
CA GLU A 81 -3.86 -14.63 15.10
C GLU A 81 -3.82 -15.22 13.69
N LEU A 82 -4.75 -14.79 12.83
CA LEU A 82 -4.75 -15.19 11.42
C LEU A 82 -3.57 -14.58 10.66
N ALA A 83 -3.16 -13.35 10.98
CA ALA A 83 -1.96 -12.74 10.43
C ALA A 83 -0.71 -13.59 10.70
N VAL A 84 -0.55 -14.08 11.93
CA VAL A 84 0.51 -15.04 12.31
C VAL A 84 0.42 -16.33 11.51
N GLU A 85 -0.79 -16.85 11.28
CA GLU A 85 -0.98 -18.05 10.46
C GLU A 85 -0.53 -17.83 9.01
N GLN A 86 -0.92 -16.71 8.39
CA GLN A 86 -0.52 -16.41 7.01
C GLN A 86 0.99 -16.16 6.91
N ALA A 87 1.60 -15.47 7.87
CA ALA A 87 3.03 -15.24 7.91
C ALA A 87 3.83 -16.55 7.95
N ARG A 88 3.41 -17.52 8.77
CA ARG A 88 4.04 -18.85 8.81
C ARG A 88 3.93 -19.61 7.49
N LYS A 89 2.79 -19.51 6.80
CA LYS A 89 2.60 -20.14 5.48
C LYS A 89 3.54 -19.53 4.45
N ILE A 90 3.66 -18.21 4.44
CA ILE A 90 4.51 -17.48 3.50
C ILE A 90 5.98 -17.75 3.78
N ALA A 91 6.43 -17.68 5.04
CA ALA A 91 7.81 -17.97 5.42
C ALA A 91 8.23 -19.41 5.08
N ALA A 92 7.27 -20.35 5.04
CA ALA A 92 7.50 -21.73 4.63
C ALA A 92 7.42 -21.95 3.10
N ASP A 93 7.00 -20.96 2.31
CA ASP A 93 6.90 -21.04 0.85
C ASP A 93 8.15 -20.41 0.20
N PRO A 94 9.13 -21.23 -0.26
CA PRO A 94 10.36 -20.72 -0.85
C PRO A 94 10.15 -20.02 -2.20
N ALA A 95 8.94 -20.07 -2.77
CA ALA A 95 8.64 -19.35 -4.00
C ALA A 95 8.34 -17.87 -3.76
N VAL A 96 7.95 -17.47 -2.53
CA VAL A 96 7.71 -16.07 -2.19
C VAL A 96 9.04 -15.35 -1.99
N ALA A 97 9.30 -14.32 -2.78
CA ALA A 97 10.55 -13.55 -2.74
C ALA A 97 10.47 -12.29 -1.87
N VAL A 98 9.27 -11.76 -1.67
CA VAL A 98 9.01 -10.52 -0.91
C VAL A 98 7.56 -10.51 -0.44
N VAL A 99 7.31 -9.87 0.71
CA VAL A 99 5.98 -9.69 1.27
C VAL A 99 5.54 -8.24 1.19
N ILE A 100 4.29 -8.00 0.83
CA ILE A 100 3.60 -6.72 1.01
C ILE A 100 2.49 -6.92 2.04
N GLY A 101 2.56 -6.15 3.12
CA GLY A 101 1.60 -6.21 4.21
C GLY A 101 2.29 -6.12 5.58
N HIS A 102 1.55 -6.27 6.67
CA HIS A 102 0.10 -6.27 6.70
C HIS A 102 -0.41 -4.81 6.64
N TRP A 103 -1.72 -4.62 6.59
CA TRP A 103 -2.33 -3.28 6.42
C TRP A 103 -3.04 -2.76 7.68
N ARG A 104 -2.77 -3.40 8.82
CA ARG A 104 -3.15 -2.91 10.14
C ARG A 104 -1.95 -3.03 11.07
N ASP A 105 -1.88 -2.14 12.05
CA ASP A 105 -0.78 -2.12 13.01
C ASP A 105 -0.72 -3.42 13.82
N GLU A 106 -1.88 -3.89 14.30
CA GLU A 106 -1.95 -5.07 15.16
C GLU A 106 -1.62 -6.37 14.39
N THR A 107 -1.98 -6.45 13.10
CA THR A 107 -1.61 -7.60 12.27
C THR A 107 -0.15 -7.55 11.86
N THR A 108 0.37 -6.36 11.52
CA THR A 108 1.78 -6.18 11.17
C THR A 108 2.68 -6.50 12.34
N GLN A 109 2.39 -5.96 13.54
CA GLN A 109 3.18 -6.22 14.75
C GLN A 109 3.22 -7.70 15.13
N ALA A 110 2.11 -8.42 14.94
CA ALA A 110 2.05 -9.85 15.25
C ALA A 110 2.80 -10.72 14.22
N ALA A 111 2.75 -10.35 12.94
CA ALA A 111 3.30 -11.15 11.86
C ALA A 111 4.77 -10.88 11.54
N LEU A 112 5.22 -9.62 11.67
CA LEU A 112 6.54 -9.18 11.19
C LEU A 112 7.71 -10.03 11.71
N PRO A 113 7.76 -10.43 13.01
CA PRO A 113 8.85 -11.26 13.52
C PRO A 113 8.95 -12.66 12.90
N LEU A 114 7.95 -13.11 12.14
CA LEU A 114 7.88 -14.46 11.55
C LEU A 114 8.41 -14.53 10.12
N TYR A 115 8.66 -13.39 9.48
CA TYR A 115 9.19 -13.37 8.11
C TYR A 115 10.71 -13.57 8.07
N GLU A 116 11.40 -13.55 9.23
CA GLU A 116 12.85 -13.79 9.36
C GLU A 116 13.67 -12.94 8.37
N ASP A 117 14.25 -13.56 7.34
CA ASP A 117 15.08 -12.92 6.30
C ASP A 117 14.29 -12.46 5.07
N LEU A 118 13.00 -12.78 4.99
CA LEU A 118 12.15 -12.41 3.86
C LEU A 118 11.85 -10.91 3.89
N PRO A 119 12.17 -10.12 2.84
CA PRO A 119 11.90 -8.70 2.84
C PRO A 119 10.40 -8.41 2.95
N VAL A 120 10.04 -7.46 3.81
CA VAL A 120 8.65 -7.05 4.04
C VAL A 120 8.51 -5.56 3.74
N VAL A 121 7.57 -5.23 2.86
CA VAL A 121 7.12 -3.87 2.60
C VAL A 121 5.81 -3.63 3.34
N THR A 122 5.78 -2.66 4.24
CA THR A 122 4.65 -2.42 5.14
C THR A 122 4.23 -0.96 5.19
N PHE A 123 3.10 -0.71 5.84
CA PHE A 123 2.54 0.61 6.06
C PHE A 123 2.02 0.70 7.49
N SER A 124 2.88 1.13 8.42
CA SER A 124 2.51 1.29 9.83
C SER A 124 3.29 2.43 10.51
N PRO A 125 2.65 3.28 11.32
CA PRO A 125 3.33 4.34 12.05
C PRO A 125 4.20 3.81 13.21
N LEU A 126 4.03 2.55 13.61
CA LEU A 126 4.83 1.95 14.68
C LEU A 126 6.25 1.64 14.21
N GLU A 127 7.17 1.48 15.16
CA GLU A 127 8.51 0.99 14.87
C GLU A 127 8.46 -0.48 14.46
N MET A 128 8.97 -0.74 13.26
CA MET A 128 8.95 -2.05 12.62
C MET A 128 10.38 -2.39 12.22
N ASP A 129 11.04 -3.23 13.02
CA ASP A 129 12.37 -3.70 12.69
C ASP A 129 12.33 -4.58 11.43
N HIS A 130 13.34 -4.47 10.57
CA HIS A 130 13.50 -5.31 9.39
C HIS A 130 12.38 -5.21 8.33
N ALA A 131 11.71 -4.05 8.23
CA ALA A 131 10.70 -3.78 7.19
C ALA A 131 11.00 -2.49 6.42
N LEU A 132 10.64 -2.48 5.13
CA LEU A 132 10.55 -1.27 4.33
C LEU A 132 9.19 -0.62 4.60
N ASN A 133 9.16 0.42 5.43
CA ASN A 133 7.93 1.01 5.94
C ASN A 133 7.60 2.35 5.27
N LEU A 134 6.47 2.39 4.56
CA LEU A 134 6.03 3.56 3.79
C LEU A 134 5.22 4.59 4.60
N SER A 135 5.01 4.35 5.89
CA SER A 135 4.36 5.33 6.78
C SER A 135 5.37 6.22 7.48
N ALA A 136 4.99 7.48 7.70
CA ALA A 136 5.68 8.36 8.64
C ALA A 136 5.66 7.76 10.05
N ALA A 137 6.65 8.12 10.87
CA ALA A 137 6.73 7.63 12.23
C ALA A 137 5.58 8.18 13.07
N GLN A 138 5.14 7.41 14.07
CA GLN A 138 4.09 7.83 14.99
C GLN A 138 4.39 9.19 15.65
N GLY A 139 5.64 9.46 16.01
CA GLY A 139 6.06 10.74 16.57
C GLY A 139 5.83 11.93 15.63
N ASP A 140 6.07 11.76 14.33
CA ASP A 140 5.88 12.81 13.34
C ASP A 140 4.39 13.07 13.09
N LEU A 141 3.58 12.01 13.02
CA LEU A 141 2.13 12.10 12.90
C LEU A 141 1.50 12.81 14.09
N LEU A 142 1.93 12.48 15.32
CA LEU A 142 1.49 13.16 16.54
C LEU A 142 1.95 14.63 16.58
N SER A 143 3.14 14.92 16.05
CA SER A 143 3.65 16.30 15.96
C SER A 143 2.83 17.14 14.99
N ALA A 144 2.50 16.60 13.81
CA ALA A 144 1.61 17.26 12.84
C ALA A 144 0.21 17.47 13.41
N GLN A 145 -0.33 16.47 14.13
CA GLN A 145 -1.61 16.58 14.84
C GLN A 145 -1.61 17.73 15.85
N GLY A 146 -0.57 17.83 16.68
CA GLY A 146 -0.44 18.89 17.68
C GLY A 146 -0.25 20.27 17.06
N ALA A 147 0.56 20.38 16.01
CA ALA A 147 0.78 21.63 15.28
C ALA A 147 -0.53 22.17 14.71
N TRP A 148 -1.27 21.33 13.97
CA TRP A 148 -2.56 21.71 13.40
C TRP A 148 -3.57 22.17 14.47
N ALA A 149 -3.65 21.43 15.58
CA ALA A 149 -4.57 21.74 16.67
C ALA A 149 -4.28 23.08 17.36
N LEU A 150 -3.00 23.46 17.50
CA LEU A 150 -2.61 24.75 18.07
C LEU A 150 -3.03 25.93 17.19
N GLU A 151 -3.02 25.74 15.86
CA GLU A 151 -3.42 26.77 14.90
C GLU A 151 -4.94 26.97 14.82
N HIS A 152 -5.73 25.90 15.05
CA HIS A 152 -7.18 25.88 14.79
C HIS A 152 -8.06 25.96 16.07
N ASN A 153 -7.56 26.59 17.14
CA ASN A 153 -8.25 26.74 18.45
C ASN A 153 -9.73 27.22 18.34
N PRO A 154 -10.72 26.56 18.99
CA PRO A 154 -10.59 25.41 19.90
C PRO A 154 -10.64 24.06 19.19
N ALA A 155 -9.48 23.39 19.12
CA ALA A 155 -9.35 22.01 18.67
C ALA A 155 -9.07 21.07 19.85
N VAL A 156 -9.61 19.86 19.78
CA VAL A 156 -9.39 18.77 20.74
C VAL A 156 -8.54 17.70 20.09
N VAL A 157 -7.40 17.40 20.70
CA VAL A 157 -6.47 16.37 20.23
C VAL A 157 -6.84 15.03 20.86
N VAL A 158 -7.11 14.03 20.02
CA VAL A 158 -7.37 12.65 20.45
C VAL A 158 -6.23 11.75 19.99
N GLY A 159 -5.47 11.22 20.94
CA GLY A 159 -4.36 10.30 20.70
C GLY A 159 -4.79 8.84 20.50
N ASP A 160 -3.78 8.00 20.21
CA ASP A 160 -3.86 6.60 19.74
C ASP A 160 -4.81 5.63 20.51
N ARG A 161 -5.17 4.53 19.83
CA ARG A 161 -5.88 3.36 20.38
C ARG A 161 -5.10 2.76 21.55
N GLY A 162 -5.69 2.87 22.74
CA GLY A 162 -5.06 2.50 24.02
C GLY A 162 -5.27 3.57 25.07
N SER A 163 -5.53 4.82 24.65
CA SER A 163 -6.11 5.84 25.52
C SER A 163 -7.62 5.62 25.69
N ALA A 164 -8.19 6.00 26.84
CA ALA A 164 -9.64 5.97 27.08
C ALA A 164 -10.45 6.79 26.05
N VAL A 165 -9.78 7.65 25.27
CA VAL A 165 -10.33 8.56 24.26
C VAL A 165 -10.15 8.02 22.82
N GLY A 166 -9.34 6.96 22.62
CA GLY A 166 -8.97 6.43 21.29
C GLY A 166 -9.99 5.45 20.65
N ASN A 167 -11.19 5.34 21.23
CA ASN A 167 -12.29 4.57 20.66
C ASN A 167 -13.49 5.48 20.33
N LEU A 168 -14.48 4.95 19.59
CA LEU A 168 -15.63 5.74 19.13
C LEU A 168 -16.42 6.37 20.28
N ASP A 169 -16.45 5.73 21.44
CA ASP A 169 -17.21 6.22 22.60
C ASP A 169 -16.47 7.37 23.29
N GLY A 170 -15.14 7.27 23.45
CA GLY A 170 -14.31 8.37 23.94
C GLY A 170 -14.31 9.59 23.01
N LEU A 171 -14.39 9.36 21.70
CA LEU A 171 -14.55 10.42 20.70
C LEU A 171 -15.90 11.15 20.84
N ARG A 172 -16.99 10.41 21.07
CA ARG A 172 -18.31 10.99 21.33
C ARG A 172 -18.34 11.78 22.63
N GLU A 173 -17.75 11.22 23.70
CA GLU A 173 -17.65 11.91 24.98
C GLU A 173 -16.86 13.22 24.87
N ALA A 174 -15.73 13.21 24.16
CA ALA A 174 -14.96 14.42 23.89
C ALA A 174 -15.77 15.48 23.13
N ALA A 175 -16.58 15.06 22.15
CA ALA A 175 -17.46 15.93 21.39
C ALA A 175 -18.56 16.56 22.26
N ASP A 176 -19.18 15.76 23.12
CA ASP A 176 -20.26 16.20 24.02
C ASP A 176 -19.74 17.20 25.07
N LEU A 177 -18.52 17.00 25.56
CA LEU A 177 -17.89 17.88 26.56
C LEU A 177 -17.49 19.25 26.02
N LEU A 178 -17.18 19.34 24.72
CA LEU A 178 -16.61 20.54 24.09
C LEU A 178 -17.34 20.89 22.78
N PRO A 179 -18.64 21.25 22.85
CA PRO A 179 -19.44 21.51 21.66
C PRO A 179 -18.86 22.64 20.81
N GLY A 180 -18.77 22.41 19.51
CA GLY A 180 -18.21 23.37 18.54
C GLY A 180 -16.69 23.31 18.37
N SER A 181 -16.00 22.41 19.07
CA SER A 181 -14.56 22.19 18.86
C SER A 181 -14.30 21.24 17.69
N THR A 182 -13.19 21.43 16.99
CA THR A 182 -12.73 20.46 15.98
C THR A 182 -11.94 19.34 16.64
N ILE A 183 -12.26 18.09 16.34
CA ILE A 183 -11.54 16.93 16.83
C ILE A 183 -10.45 16.57 15.83
N VAL A 184 -9.20 16.44 16.29
CA VAL A 184 -8.06 16.03 15.47
C VAL A 184 -7.60 14.68 15.97
N MET A 185 -7.49 13.69 15.08
CA MET A 185 -7.19 12.30 15.44
C MET A 185 -6.15 11.65 14.52
N GLY A 186 -5.34 10.77 15.09
CA GLY A 186 -4.30 10.00 14.42
C GLY A 186 -3.27 9.45 15.43
N PRO A 187 -2.36 8.53 15.04
CA PRO A 187 -2.31 7.81 13.77
C PRO A 187 -2.99 6.41 13.80
N GLY A 188 -3.37 5.86 14.96
CA GLY A 188 -3.99 4.52 15.06
C GLY A 188 -5.51 4.47 14.83
N ALA A 189 -6.10 5.56 14.34
CA ALA A 189 -7.48 5.54 13.89
C ALA A 189 -7.59 4.88 12.52
N GLY A 190 -7.78 3.57 12.49
CA GLY A 190 -7.98 2.85 11.23
C GLY A 190 -9.21 3.34 10.44
N LEU A 191 -9.22 3.06 9.13
CA LEU A 191 -10.27 3.47 8.17
C LEU A 191 -11.71 3.12 8.61
N ALA A 192 -11.88 2.10 9.46
CA ALA A 192 -13.18 1.72 10.01
C ALA A 192 -13.69 2.66 11.13
N GLN A 193 -12.81 3.18 12.00
CA GLN A 193 -13.20 4.22 12.98
C GLN A 193 -13.47 5.54 12.28
N PHE A 194 -12.63 5.84 11.29
CA PHE A 194 -12.79 6.92 10.34
C PHE A 194 -14.21 6.91 9.73
N ARG A 195 -14.66 5.79 9.14
CA ARG A 195 -16.00 5.68 8.54
C ARG A 195 -17.13 5.63 9.57
N ALA A 196 -16.89 5.00 10.73
CA ALA A 196 -17.89 4.91 11.78
C ALA A 196 -18.23 6.29 12.38
N LEU A 197 -17.24 7.18 12.53
CA LEU A 197 -17.48 8.59 12.88
C LEU A 197 -18.21 9.32 11.77
N ALA A 198 -17.78 9.10 10.51
CA ALA A 198 -18.43 9.72 9.36
C ALA A 198 -19.90 9.30 9.16
N ALA A 199 -20.31 8.17 9.75
CA ALA A 199 -21.66 7.65 9.67
C ALA A 199 -22.56 8.03 10.87
N THR A 200 -22.02 8.73 11.88
CA THR A 200 -22.83 9.15 13.04
C THR A 200 -23.45 10.52 12.83
N GLU A 201 -24.76 10.65 13.10
CA GLU A 201 -25.48 11.94 13.05
C GLU A 201 -25.08 12.91 14.17
N THR A 202 -24.39 12.41 15.21
CA THR A 202 -24.06 13.17 16.43
C THR A 202 -22.80 14.01 16.30
N LEU A 203 -21.96 13.76 15.29
CA LEU A 203 -20.68 14.43 15.07
C LEU A 203 -20.63 14.88 13.61
N PRO A 204 -20.68 16.20 13.32
CA PRO A 204 -20.48 16.70 11.97
C PRO A 204 -19.14 16.18 11.44
N THR A 205 -19.15 15.49 10.30
CA THR A 205 -17.95 14.81 9.80
C THR A 205 -16.84 15.80 9.40
N GLU A 206 -17.24 17.04 9.10
CA GLU A 206 -16.38 18.20 8.87
C GLU A 206 -15.67 18.72 10.13
N SER A 207 -16.15 18.37 11.33
CA SER A 207 -15.51 18.73 12.59
C SER A 207 -14.51 17.67 13.07
N VAL A 208 -14.17 16.70 12.22
CA VAL A 208 -13.16 15.67 12.50
C VAL A 208 -12.06 15.75 11.45
N VAL A 209 -10.82 15.93 11.91
CA VAL A 209 -9.60 15.98 11.12
C VAL A 209 -8.77 14.74 11.41
N PHE A 210 -8.30 14.08 10.36
CA PHE A 210 -7.60 12.81 10.42
C PHE A 210 -6.17 12.98 9.91
N VAL A 211 -5.19 12.62 10.73
CA VAL A 211 -3.78 12.64 10.40
C VAL A 211 -3.33 11.25 9.94
N THR A 212 -2.75 11.15 8.75
CA THR A 212 -2.37 9.87 8.13
C THR A 212 -1.22 10.04 7.14
N SER A 213 -0.50 8.96 6.84
CA SER A 213 0.46 8.92 5.71
C SER A 213 -0.19 8.46 4.40
N GLY A 214 -1.45 8.03 4.45
CA GLY A 214 -2.24 7.66 3.27
C GLY A 214 -2.79 8.90 2.58
N ALA A 215 -2.88 8.85 1.25
CA ALA A 215 -3.38 9.96 0.46
C ALA A 215 -4.27 9.46 -0.66
N LEU A 216 -5.24 10.29 -1.05
CA LEU A 216 -5.88 10.13 -2.35
C LEU A 216 -4.83 10.29 -3.46
N PRO A 217 -4.97 9.59 -4.59
CA PRO A 217 -4.03 9.74 -5.72
C PRO A 217 -3.79 11.19 -6.15
N ALA A 218 -4.84 12.01 -6.20
CA ALA A 218 -4.76 13.43 -6.56
C ALA A 218 -3.93 14.29 -5.58
N ASP A 219 -3.83 13.86 -4.32
CA ASP A 219 -3.10 14.56 -3.26
C ASP A 219 -1.70 13.97 -3.02
N ARG A 220 -1.36 12.87 -3.70
CA ARG A 220 -0.16 12.11 -3.40
C ARG A 220 1.11 12.92 -3.75
N ALA A 221 1.98 13.07 -2.76
CA ALA A 221 3.23 13.80 -2.93
C ALA A 221 4.13 13.05 -3.92
N GLY A 222 4.67 13.76 -4.91
CA GLY A 222 5.52 13.18 -5.94
C GLY A 222 4.76 12.58 -7.13
N TRP A 223 3.42 12.52 -7.08
CA TRP A 223 2.60 12.18 -8.23
C TRP A 223 2.22 13.46 -8.97
N ASP A 224 2.41 13.48 -10.28
CA ASP A 224 1.88 14.56 -11.11
C ASP A 224 0.38 14.35 -11.39
N THR A 225 -0.31 15.42 -11.80
CA THR A 225 -1.77 15.39 -12.06
C THR A 225 -2.17 14.39 -13.14
N ASP A 226 -1.33 14.19 -14.16
CA ASP A 226 -1.64 13.29 -15.26
C ASP A 226 -1.50 11.82 -14.85
N PHE A 227 -0.50 11.50 -14.04
CA PHE A 227 -0.33 10.18 -13.46
C PHE A 227 -1.46 9.86 -12.49
N ALA A 228 -1.77 10.75 -11.55
CA ALA A 228 -2.87 10.57 -10.60
C ALA A 228 -4.20 10.28 -11.31
N ARG A 229 -4.53 11.06 -12.35
CA ARG A 229 -5.75 10.84 -13.15
C ARG A 229 -5.74 9.48 -13.86
N ARG A 230 -4.63 9.10 -14.51
CA ARG A 230 -4.53 7.79 -15.19
C ARG A 230 -4.64 6.62 -14.21
N PHE A 231 -4.04 6.76 -13.02
CA PHE A 231 -4.16 5.78 -11.96
C PHE A 231 -5.61 5.63 -11.49
N GLU A 232 -6.31 6.75 -11.24
CA GLU A 232 -7.72 6.72 -10.84
C GLU A 232 -8.62 6.09 -11.90
N GLU A 233 -8.38 6.36 -13.18
CA GLU A 233 -9.09 5.73 -14.30
C GLU A 233 -8.88 4.21 -14.32
N ALA A 234 -7.62 3.77 -14.23
CA ALA A 234 -7.27 2.35 -14.17
C ALA A 234 -7.84 1.67 -12.93
N PHE A 235 -7.85 2.37 -11.79
CA PHE A 235 -8.43 1.86 -10.55
C PHE A 235 -9.93 1.65 -10.69
N ARG A 236 -10.66 2.64 -11.22
CA ARG A 236 -12.11 2.53 -11.46
C ARG A 236 -12.41 1.39 -12.43
N GLU A 237 -11.63 1.23 -13.48
CA GLU A 237 -11.76 0.09 -14.41
C GLU A 237 -11.60 -1.25 -13.68
N ALA A 238 -10.54 -1.40 -12.88
CA ALA A 238 -10.23 -2.64 -12.16
C ALA A 238 -11.20 -2.95 -11.00
N SER A 239 -11.89 -1.93 -10.46
CA SER A 239 -12.77 -2.04 -9.27
C SER A 239 -14.26 -1.86 -9.57
N LEU A 240 -14.68 -2.05 -10.83
CA LEU A 240 -16.08 -1.92 -11.26
C LEU A 240 -16.69 -0.53 -10.95
N GLY A 241 -15.88 0.51 -11.08
CA GLY A 241 -16.25 1.92 -10.95
C GLY A 241 -15.97 2.55 -9.57
N ALA A 242 -15.51 1.77 -8.58
CA ALA A 242 -15.17 2.31 -7.27
C ALA A 242 -13.99 3.29 -7.35
N ALA A 243 -14.03 4.33 -6.51
CA ALA A 243 -12.91 5.26 -6.39
C ALA A 243 -11.82 4.65 -5.50
N PRO A 244 -10.54 4.97 -5.73
CA PRO A 244 -9.46 4.61 -4.80
C PRO A 244 -9.65 5.29 -3.46
N GLY A 245 -9.30 4.58 -2.39
CA GLY A 245 -9.18 5.10 -1.03
C GLY A 245 -7.78 5.63 -0.75
N LEU A 246 -7.56 5.99 0.53
CA LEU A 246 -6.30 6.58 1.00
C LEU A 246 -5.12 5.60 0.98
N MET A 247 -5.36 4.28 0.88
CA MET A 247 -4.31 3.27 0.88
C MET A 247 -3.88 2.87 -0.53
N ALA A 248 -4.68 3.17 -1.57
CA ALA A 248 -4.40 2.82 -2.95
C ALA A 248 -3.03 3.32 -3.43
N ALA A 249 -2.72 4.60 -3.23
CA ALA A 249 -1.45 5.17 -3.68
C ALA A 249 -0.26 4.52 -2.96
N ALA A 250 -0.36 4.32 -1.64
CA ALA A 250 0.66 3.64 -0.85
C ALA A 250 0.85 2.18 -1.28
N ALA A 251 -0.22 1.45 -1.60
CA ALA A 251 -0.14 0.08 -2.09
C ALA A 251 0.48 -0.03 -3.49
N TYR A 252 0.21 0.94 -4.36
CA TYR A 252 0.87 1.03 -5.66
C TYR A 252 2.38 1.20 -5.51
N GLU A 253 2.81 2.16 -4.69
CA GLU A 253 4.23 2.40 -4.41
C GLU A 253 4.88 1.24 -3.67
N ALA A 254 4.21 0.66 -2.67
CA ALA A 254 4.70 -0.54 -1.95
C ALA A 254 4.94 -1.70 -2.91
N THR A 255 4.12 -1.84 -3.95
CA THR A 255 4.29 -2.88 -4.96
C THR A 255 5.51 -2.62 -5.83
N TRP A 256 5.75 -1.36 -6.23
CA TRP A 256 6.99 -1.01 -6.94
C TRP A 256 8.24 -1.19 -6.08
N VAL A 257 8.19 -0.82 -4.80
CA VAL A 257 9.27 -1.08 -3.84
C VAL A 257 9.52 -2.59 -3.71
N ALA A 258 8.48 -3.40 -3.55
CA ALA A 258 8.63 -4.85 -3.45
C ALA A 258 9.23 -5.47 -4.73
N MET A 259 8.78 -5.02 -5.91
CA MET A 259 9.35 -5.45 -7.19
C MET A 259 10.82 -5.07 -7.29
N HIS A 260 11.19 -3.85 -6.87
CA HIS A 260 12.59 -3.40 -6.83
C HIS A 260 13.44 -4.27 -5.91
N THR A 261 13.00 -4.46 -4.67
CA THR A 261 13.69 -5.31 -3.68
C THR A 261 13.89 -6.74 -4.18
N ALA A 262 12.88 -7.31 -4.84
CA ALA A 262 12.98 -8.67 -5.36
C ALA A 262 13.93 -8.77 -6.57
N LEU A 263 14.00 -7.75 -7.43
CA LEU A 263 14.98 -7.73 -8.54
C LEU A 263 16.40 -7.55 -8.01
N GLU A 264 16.61 -6.69 -7.02
CA GLU A 264 17.91 -6.50 -6.39
C GLU A 264 18.44 -7.81 -5.78
N ALA A 265 17.56 -8.60 -5.15
CA ALA A 265 17.91 -9.92 -4.61
C ALA A 265 18.37 -10.91 -5.70
N GLU A 266 17.86 -10.77 -6.93
CA GLU A 266 18.26 -11.52 -8.12
C GLU A 266 19.46 -10.90 -8.86
N GLY A 267 19.99 -9.77 -8.38
CA GLY A 267 21.08 -9.03 -9.03
C GLY A 267 20.65 -8.34 -10.33
N ILE A 268 19.38 -7.97 -10.45
CA ILE A 268 18.79 -7.30 -11.61
C ILE A 268 18.47 -5.85 -11.23
N ASP A 269 18.99 -4.90 -12.01
CA ASP A 269 18.66 -3.48 -11.82
C ASP A 269 17.28 -3.15 -12.42
N MET A 270 16.44 -2.48 -11.65
CA MET A 270 15.17 -1.94 -12.16
C MET A 270 15.44 -0.73 -13.07
N PRO A 271 14.94 -0.70 -14.32
CA PRO A 271 15.15 0.46 -15.19
C PRO A 271 14.40 1.69 -14.65
N GLU A 272 15.11 2.77 -14.29
CA GLU A 272 14.49 4.00 -13.79
C GLU A 272 13.44 4.59 -14.77
N THR A 273 13.61 4.36 -16.07
CA THR A 273 12.73 4.89 -17.12
C THR A 273 11.32 4.33 -17.11
N ILE A 274 11.08 3.18 -16.48
CA ILE A 274 9.76 2.55 -16.40
C ILE A 274 9.07 2.79 -15.05
N VAL A 275 9.80 3.35 -14.08
CA VAL A 275 9.23 3.64 -12.77
C VAL A 275 8.37 4.90 -12.90
N PRO A 276 7.05 4.80 -12.69
CA PRO A 276 6.11 5.86 -13.04
C PRO A 276 6.08 7.00 -12.02
N VAL A 277 6.65 6.77 -10.84
CA VAL A 277 6.65 7.69 -9.70
C VAL A 277 8.00 7.62 -8.99
N ALA A 278 8.42 8.71 -8.35
CA ALA A 278 9.61 8.67 -7.51
C ALA A 278 9.36 7.73 -6.32
N LEU A 279 10.11 6.63 -6.23
CA LEU A 279 9.96 5.69 -5.13
C LEU A 279 10.51 6.26 -3.82
N PRO A 280 9.94 5.84 -2.68
CA PRO A 280 10.46 6.15 -1.36
C PRO A 280 11.96 5.86 -1.23
N SER A 281 12.67 6.73 -0.50
CA SER A 281 14.01 6.42 0.00
C SER A 281 13.92 6.02 1.46
N PHE A 282 14.63 4.96 1.86
CA PHE A 282 14.53 4.41 3.21
C PHE A 282 15.75 4.78 4.05
N ASP A 283 15.52 5.15 5.30
CA ASP A 283 16.58 5.36 6.28
C ASP A 283 17.12 4.02 6.82
N ARG A 284 18.05 4.08 7.77
CA ARG A 284 18.68 2.88 8.33
C ARG A 284 17.73 1.96 9.11
N SER A 285 16.59 2.47 9.56
CA SER A 285 15.54 1.68 10.21
C SER A 285 14.66 0.94 9.19
N GLY A 286 14.79 1.27 7.89
CA GLY A 286 13.89 0.80 6.86
C GLY A 286 12.62 1.67 6.72
N ARG A 287 12.52 2.81 7.41
CA ARG A 287 11.41 3.74 7.26
C ARG A 287 11.65 4.72 6.12
N TRP A 288 10.60 5.09 5.40
CA TRP A 288 10.67 6.12 4.39
C TRP A 288 11.12 7.46 4.99
N HIS A 289 12.27 7.93 4.54
CA HIS A 289 12.83 9.23 4.86
C HIS A 289 11.91 10.37 4.40
N MET A 290 11.49 11.22 5.34
CA MET A 290 10.55 12.32 5.10
C MET A 290 9.24 11.85 4.45
N ALA A 291 8.69 10.75 4.97
CA ALA A 291 7.39 10.26 4.53
C ALA A 291 6.33 11.37 4.68
N PRO A 292 5.52 11.64 3.64
CA PRO A 292 4.55 12.71 3.67
C PRO A 292 3.41 12.40 4.66
N ILE A 293 2.88 13.47 5.26
CA ILE A 293 1.78 13.41 6.22
C ILE A 293 0.63 14.27 5.68
N TYR A 294 -0.59 13.76 5.80
CA TYR A 294 -1.79 14.37 5.27
C TYR A 294 -2.84 14.49 6.36
N LEU A 295 -3.55 15.61 6.31
CA LEU A 295 -4.70 15.88 7.16
C LEU A 295 -5.93 15.94 6.30
N TYR A 296 -6.90 15.08 6.59
CA TYR A 296 -8.17 14.99 5.86
C TYR A 296 -9.34 15.33 6.78
N THR A 297 -10.37 15.96 6.22
CA THR A 297 -11.73 15.93 6.80
C THR A 297 -12.60 14.99 5.98
N TRP A 298 -13.75 14.59 6.51
CA TRP A 298 -14.75 13.93 5.69
C TRP A 298 -15.90 14.87 5.41
N GLN A 299 -16.24 15.05 4.14
CA GLN A 299 -17.38 15.85 3.72
C GLN A 299 -18.17 15.01 2.73
N ASN A 300 -19.49 14.91 2.94
CA ASN A 300 -20.38 14.15 2.06
C ASN A 300 -19.93 12.70 1.80
N GLY A 301 -19.32 12.05 2.80
CA GLY A 301 -18.86 10.68 2.67
C GLY A 301 -17.55 10.49 1.89
N GLN A 302 -16.79 11.56 1.63
CA GLN A 302 -15.49 11.51 0.93
C GLN A 302 -14.37 12.24 1.71
N PRO A 303 -13.09 11.84 1.55
CA PRO A 303 -11.96 12.59 2.08
C PRO A 303 -11.77 13.91 1.34
N HIS A 304 -11.51 14.96 2.11
CA HIS A 304 -11.09 16.25 1.60
C HIS A 304 -9.80 16.66 2.29
N LEU A 305 -8.74 16.86 1.52
CA LEU A 305 -7.44 17.29 2.03
C LEU A 305 -7.59 18.68 2.65
N VAL A 306 -7.09 18.81 3.87
CA VAL A 306 -7.01 20.06 4.63
C VAL A 306 -5.59 20.60 4.57
N GLU A 307 -4.61 19.73 4.84
CA GLU A 307 -3.22 20.14 4.94
C GLU A 307 -2.28 18.98 4.63
N GLN A 308 -1.07 19.32 4.18
CA GLN A 308 0.00 18.37 3.90
C GLN A 308 1.29 18.86 4.56
N TYR A 309 1.94 17.98 5.33
CA TYR A 309 3.26 18.18 5.92
C TYR A 309 4.32 17.35 5.17
N ARG A 310 5.57 17.80 5.23
CA ARG A 310 6.75 17.13 4.68
C ARG A 310 7.81 16.94 5.75
#